data_AF-R1FRP7-F1
#
_entry.id   AF-R1FRP7-F1
#
_cell.length_a   1.000
_cell.length_b   1.000
_cell.length_c   1.000
_cell.angle_alpha   90.00
_cell.angle_beta   90.00
_cell.angle_gamma   90.00
#
_symmetry.space_group_name_H-M   'P 1'
#
loop_
_entity.id
_entity.type
_entity.pdbx_description
1 polymer ?
#
loop_
_entity_poly.entity_id
_entity_poly.type
_entity_poly.pdbx_seq_one_letter_code
_entity_poly.pdbx_strand_id
1 'polypeptide(L)'
;GAAQAQRHRARFEAAGYRPLYPADGEPFDAGTAGVEFTAPGEGTPAPRLVRLLPSETFAYPPGVRTVHGVVVDAATRNPVANALVEARGRTSVDLVPWQERTLTGALGAFRLALRWDGEAGDGNTETFRLEATERPGRTGSLEVRLPADAGTRHVIEIREQ
;
A
#
# COMPACT_ATOMS: atom_id res chain seq x y z
N GLY A 1 -32.43 -16.89 27.11
CA GLY A 1 -31.12 -16.52 27.68
C GLY A 1 -30.50 -15.47 26.79
N ALA A 2 -29.86 -14.44 27.36
CA ALA A 2 -29.15 -13.44 26.57
C ALA A 2 -27.98 -14.11 25.82
N ALA A 3 -27.83 -13.81 24.53
CA ALA A 3 -26.71 -14.32 23.74
C ALA A 3 -25.39 -13.69 24.23
N GLN A 4 -24.36 -14.51 24.39
CA GLN A 4 -23.04 -14.06 24.85
C GLN A 4 -22.35 -13.26 23.74
N ALA A 5 -21.77 -12.12 24.10
CA ALA A 5 -21.00 -11.28 23.19
C ALA A 5 -19.77 -12.04 22.64
N GLN A 6 -19.64 -12.11 21.32
CA GLN A 6 -18.56 -12.79 20.61
C GLN A 6 -17.82 -11.83 19.68
N ARG A 7 -16.50 -12.01 19.54
CA ARG A 7 -15.68 -11.21 18.61
C ARG A 7 -15.77 -11.80 17.20
N HIS A 8 -16.05 -10.94 16.25
CA HIS A 8 -16.12 -11.25 14.83
C HIS A 8 -15.11 -10.41 14.06
N ARG A 9 -14.75 -10.90 12.86
CA ARG A 9 -13.91 -10.18 11.91
C ARG A 9 -14.54 -10.26 10.53
N ALA A 10 -14.81 -9.11 9.93
CA ALA A 10 -15.23 -9.00 8.55
C ALA A 10 -14.01 -8.73 7.66
N ARG A 11 -13.90 -9.49 6.56
CA ARG A 11 -12.91 -9.28 5.51
C ARG A 11 -13.61 -8.76 4.26
N PHE A 12 -12.92 -7.91 3.53
CA PHE A 12 -13.39 -7.33 2.27
C PHE A 12 -12.55 -7.86 1.14
N GLU A 13 -13.21 -8.33 0.09
CA GLU A 13 -12.55 -8.88 -1.10
C GLU A 13 -13.20 -8.26 -2.34
N ALA A 14 -12.36 -7.78 -3.25
CA ALA A 14 -12.77 -7.37 -4.58
C ALA A 14 -11.64 -7.68 -5.56
N ALA A 15 -11.98 -8.13 -6.77
CA ALA A 15 -10.99 -8.55 -7.75
C ALA A 15 -10.05 -7.39 -8.11
N GLY A 16 -8.73 -7.58 -7.95
CA GLY A 16 -7.72 -6.56 -8.21
C GLY A 16 -7.57 -5.49 -7.11
N TYR A 17 -8.22 -5.67 -5.95
CA TYR A 17 -8.14 -4.72 -4.84
C TYR A 17 -7.86 -5.40 -3.50
N ARG A 18 -7.30 -4.63 -2.57
CA ARG A 18 -7.07 -5.03 -1.17
C ARG A 18 -7.57 -3.92 -0.22
N PRO A 19 -8.18 -4.26 0.93
CA PRO A 19 -8.63 -3.26 1.89
C PRO A 19 -7.45 -2.61 2.61
N LEU A 20 -7.37 -1.28 2.56
CA LEU A 20 -6.51 -0.52 3.46
C LEU A 20 -7.14 -0.50 4.84
N TYR A 21 -6.55 -1.26 5.76
CA TYR A 21 -6.99 -1.32 7.13
C TYR A 21 -5.81 -1.43 8.12
N PRO A 22 -5.80 -0.65 9.21
CA PRO A 22 -6.68 0.49 9.49
C PRO A 22 -6.67 1.54 8.37
N ALA A 23 -7.77 2.30 8.26
CA ALA A 23 -7.93 3.31 7.21
C ALA A 23 -7.08 4.57 7.52
N ASP A 24 -7.10 5.52 6.59
CA ASP A 24 -6.42 6.82 6.72
C ASP A 24 -6.67 7.48 8.09
N GLY A 25 -5.60 7.97 8.73
CA GLY A 25 -5.64 8.64 10.04
C GLY A 25 -5.33 7.73 11.24
N GLU A 26 -5.28 6.42 11.04
CA GLU A 26 -4.86 5.44 12.05
C GLU A 26 -3.47 4.87 11.72
N PRO A 27 -2.69 4.42 12.71
CA PRO A 27 -1.44 3.71 12.46
C PRO A 27 -1.69 2.44 11.65
N PHE A 28 -1.12 2.37 10.44
CA PHE A 28 -1.24 1.21 9.56
C PHE A 28 -0.48 0.00 10.11
N ASP A 29 -1.07 -1.19 10.06
CA ASP A 29 -0.43 -2.47 10.43
C ASP A 29 -0.87 -3.60 9.48
N ALA A 30 0.09 -4.17 8.75
CA ALA A 30 -0.09 -5.23 7.77
C ALA A 30 -0.67 -6.52 8.37
N GLY A 31 -0.47 -6.77 9.68
CA GLY A 31 -1.06 -7.89 10.41
C GLY A 31 -2.57 -7.73 10.68
N THR A 32 -3.11 -6.52 10.51
CA THR A 32 -4.52 -6.22 10.75
C THR A 32 -5.32 -6.31 9.45
N ALA A 33 -5.76 -7.52 9.11
CA ALA A 33 -6.60 -7.76 7.92
C ALA A 33 -8.09 -7.79 8.29
N GLY A 34 -8.81 -6.68 8.07
CA GLY A 34 -10.27 -6.58 8.18
C GLY A 34 -10.78 -5.86 9.44
N VAL A 35 -12.09 -5.65 9.50
CA VAL A 35 -12.76 -4.93 10.59
C VAL A 35 -13.16 -5.91 11.68
N GLU A 36 -12.72 -5.66 12.92
CA GLU A 36 -13.11 -6.45 14.08
C GLU A 36 -14.24 -5.76 14.85
N PHE A 37 -15.22 -6.55 15.30
CA PHE A 37 -16.39 -6.07 16.03
C PHE A 37 -16.94 -7.15 16.97
N THR A 38 -17.82 -6.79 17.89
CA THR A 38 -18.44 -7.73 18.85
C THR A 38 -19.94 -7.84 18.60
N ALA A 39 -20.50 -9.05 18.60
CA ALA A 39 -21.94 -9.30 18.43
C ALA A 39 -22.49 -10.38 19.41
N PRO A 40 -23.70 -10.22 19.96
CA PRO A 40 -24.47 -8.98 19.95
C PRO A 40 -23.72 -7.89 20.74
N GLY A 41 -23.60 -6.71 20.15
CA GLY A 41 -23.02 -5.53 20.81
C GLY A 41 -24.13 -4.65 21.38
N GLU A 42 -23.77 -3.68 22.22
CA GLU A 42 -24.70 -2.61 22.58
C GLU A 42 -24.85 -1.65 21.40
N GLY A 43 -26.07 -1.59 20.83
CA GLY A 43 -26.39 -0.69 19.73
C GLY A 43 -26.00 -1.19 18.34
N THR A 44 -26.39 -0.40 17.33
CA THR A 44 -26.00 -0.62 15.93
C THR A 44 -24.74 0.20 15.67
N PRO A 45 -23.60 -0.41 15.27
CA PRO A 45 -22.40 0.34 14.95
C PRO A 45 -22.65 1.29 13.77
N ALA A 46 -22.03 2.47 13.81
CA ALA A 46 -22.09 3.40 12.69
C ALA A 46 -21.44 2.79 11.44
N PRO A 47 -21.99 3.02 10.24
CA PRO A 47 -21.35 2.60 8.99
C PRO A 47 -19.92 3.15 8.89
N ARG A 48 -18.97 2.30 8.48
CA ARG A 48 -17.57 2.68 8.28
C ARG A 48 -17.18 2.49 6.83
N LEU A 49 -16.57 3.51 6.23
CA LEU A 49 -15.97 3.41 4.91
C LEU A 49 -14.64 2.66 5.01
N VAL A 50 -14.48 1.65 4.13
CA VAL A 50 -13.23 0.91 3.98
C VAL A 50 -12.66 1.23 2.60
N ARG A 51 -11.49 1.86 2.57
CA ARG A 51 -10.82 2.17 1.32
C ARG A 51 -10.25 0.89 0.72
N LEU A 52 -10.54 0.65 -0.55
CA LEU A 52 -9.91 -0.41 -1.34
C LEU A 52 -8.78 0.22 -2.16
N LEU A 53 -7.58 -0.35 -2.03
CA LEU A 53 -6.42 0.03 -2.83
C LEU A 53 -6.18 -1.00 -3.93
N PRO A 54 -5.58 -0.58 -5.07
CA PRO A 54 -5.09 -1.52 -6.07
C PRO A 54 -4.22 -2.61 -5.44
N SER A 55 -4.39 -3.83 -5.93
CA SER A 55 -3.49 -4.95 -5.63
C SER A 55 -2.47 -5.13 -6.76
N GLU A 56 -1.55 -6.08 -6.56
CA GLU A 56 -0.59 -6.53 -7.56
C GLU A 56 -1.25 -7.05 -8.86
N THR A 57 -2.52 -7.47 -8.80
CA THR A 57 -3.30 -7.97 -9.93
C THR A 57 -4.23 -6.92 -10.54
N PHE A 58 -4.19 -5.67 -10.07
CA PHE A 58 -5.02 -4.60 -10.61
C PHE A 58 -4.72 -4.34 -12.10
N ALA A 59 -5.77 -4.33 -12.92
CA ALA A 59 -5.70 -4.09 -14.35
C ALA A 59 -5.72 -2.59 -14.66
N TYR A 60 -4.56 -1.94 -14.57
CA TYR A 60 -4.43 -0.55 -15.00
C TYR A 60 -4.74 -0.37 -16.49
N PRO A 61 -5.42 0.71 -16.88
CA PRO A 61 -5.60 1.07 -18.29
C PRO A 61 -4.27 1.21 -19.03
N PRO A 62 -4.23 0.99 -20.36
CA PRO A 62 -3.06 1.28 -21.17
C PRO A 62 -2.57 2.72 -20.98
N GLY A 63 -1.24 2.92 -21.03
CA GLY A 63 -0.60 4.23 -20.87
C GLY A 63 -0.31 4.64 -19.42
N VAL A 64 -0.82 3.91 -18.42
CA VAL A 64 -0.45 4.15 -17.02
C VAL A 64 0.96 3.61 -16.76
N ARG A 65 1.88 4.49 -16.37
CA ARG A 65 3.21 4.10 -15.87
C ARG A 65 3.04 3.30 -14.59
N THR A 66 3.67 2.13 -14.50
CA THR A 66 3.65 1.31 -13.29
C THR A 66 5.05 0.83 -12.92
N VAL A 67 5.33 0.81 -11.62
CA VAL A 67 6.52 0.19 -11.03
C VAL A 67 6.11 -1.14 -10.40
N HIS A 68 6.91 -2.17 -10.64
CA HIS A 68 6.72 -3.50 -10.07
C HIS A 68 7.88 -3.84 -9.15
N GLY A 69 7.59 -4.53 -8.05
CA GLY A 69 8.63 -4.97 -7.16
C GLY A 69 8.15 -5.95 -6.12
N VAL A 70 9.03 -6.22 -5.16
CA VAL A 70 8.73 -7.00 -3.97
C VAL A 70 9.17 -6.25 -2.72
N VAL A 71 8.40 -6.40 -1.65
CA VAL A 71 8.78 -5.98 -0.30
C VAL A 71 9.21 -7.21 0.47
N VAL A 72 10.38 -7.13 1.10
CA VAL A 72 10.96 -8.22 1.88
C VAL A 72 11.46 -7.71 3.22
N ASP A 73 11.45 -8.57 4.22
CA ASP A 73 12.12 -8.32 5.49
C ASP A 73 13.64 -8.34 5.27
N ALA A 74 14.34 -7.30 5.73
CA ALA A 74 15.77 -7.11 5.47
C ALA A 74 16.63 -8.24 6.06
N ALA A 75 16.26 -8.78 7.23
CA ALA A 75 17.04 -9.77 7.95
C ALA A 75 16.81 -11.19 7.41
N THR A 76 15.56 -11.55 7.15
CA THR A 76 15.15 -12.92 6.81
C THR A 76 14.97 -13.13 5.31
N ARG A 77 14.88 -12.05 4.51
CA ARG A 77 14.53 -12.07 3.09
C ARG A 77 13.13 -12.62 2.80
N ASN A 78 12.32 -12.86 3.83
CA ASN A 78 10.95 -13.33 3.67
C ASN A 78 10.08 -12.22 3.06
N PRO A 79 9.13 -12.57 2.17
CA PRO A 79 8.20 -11.59 1.62
C PRO A 79 7.31 -10.98 2.71
N VAL A 80 7.10 -9.67 2.65
CA VAL A 80 6.17 -8.97 3.55
C VAL A 80 4.83 -8.78 2.83
N ALA A 81 3.85 -9.59 3.21
CA ALA A 81 2.49 -9.48 2.68
C ALA A 81 1.74 -8.30 3.31
N ASN A 82 0.79 -7.73 2.56
CA ASN A 82 -0.05 -6.61 3.00
C ASN A 82 0.74 -5.37 3.45
N ALA A 83 2.00 -5.20 3.04
CA ALA A 83 2.74 -3.96 3.25
C ALA A 83 2.13 -2.85 2.39
N LEU A 84 1.97 -1.66 2.97
CA LEU A 84 1.53 -0.47 2.27
C LEU A 84 2.72 0.13 1.53
N VAL A 85 2.64 0.18 0.20
CA VAL A 85 3.65 0.82 -0.64
C VAL A 85 3.08 2.12 -1.19
N GLU A 86 3.82 3.21 -1.00
CA GLU A 86 3.38 4.56 -1.33
C GLU A 86 4.45 5.33 -2.11
N ALA A 87 3.99 6.21 -2.99
CA ALA A 87 4.79 7.30 -3.52
C ALA A 87 4.02 8.60 -3.32
N ARG A 88 4.74 9.68 -3.02
CA ARG A 88 4.18 11.00 -2.80
C ARG A 88 5.05 12.04 -3.49
N GLY A 89 4.45 13.15 -3.88
CA GLY A 89 5.17 14.26 -4.49
C GLY A 89 4.28 15.45 -4.73
N ARG A 90 4.73 16.34 -5.61
CA ARG A 90 3.95 17.46 -6.11
C ARG A 90 4.00 17.47 -7.62
N THR A 91 2.93 17.88 -8.27
CA THR A 91 2.91 18.07 -9.72
C THR A 91 3.90 19.17 -10.13
N SER A 92 4.49 19.02 -11.32
CA SER A 92 5.54 19.90 -11.83
C SER A 92 5.05 21.32 -12.14
N VAL A 93 3.79 21.46 -12.59
CA VAL A 93 3.23 22.73 -13.08
C VAL A 93 2.61 23.57 -11.98
N ASP A 94 1.74 22.99 -11.17
CA ASP A 94 0.88 23.69 -10.20
C ASP A 94 1.16 23.30 -8.74
N LEU A 95 2.18 22.46 -8.50
CA LEU A 95 2.65 22.04 -7.17
C LEU A 95 1.58 21.37 -6.31
N VAL A 96 0.54 20.81 -6.93
CA VAL A 96 -0.53 20.07 -6.26
C VAL A 96 0.04 18.79 -5.66
N PRO A 97 -0.15 18.54 -4.35
CA PRO A 97 0.34 17.32 -3.73
C PRO A 97 -0.41 16.10 -4.31
N TRP A 98 0.33 15.04 -4.57
CA TRP A 98 -0.23 13.78 -5.02
C TRP A 98 0.30 12.62 -4.16
N GLN A 99 -0.47 11.54 -4.14
CA GLN A 99 -0.14 10.31 -3.43
C GLN A 99 -0.69 9.11 -4.21
N GLU A 100 0.17 8.12 -4.43
CA GLU A 100 -0.17 6.85 -5.03
C GLU A 100 0.10 5.72 -4.02
N ARG A 101 -0.78 4.71 -3.99
CA ARG A 101 -0.74 3.64 -2.99
C ARG A 101 -1.14 2.29 -3.57
N THR A 102 -0.51 1.24 -3.08
CA THR A 102 -0.87 -0.17 -3.32
C THR A 102 -0.57 -0.99 -2.07
N LEU A 103 -1.17 -2.18 -1.95
CA LEU A 103 -0.80 -3.16 -0.94
C LEU A 103 -0.07 -4.34 -1.60
N THR A 104 0.90 -4.91 -0.90
CA THR A 104 1.60 -6.12 -1.39
C THR A 104 0.73 -7.37 -1.29
N GLY A 105 0.94 -8.28 -2.21
CA GLY A 105 0.35 -9.62 -2.21
C GLY A 105 1.00 -10.58 -1.20
N ALA A 106 0.54 -11.82 -1.18
CA ALA A 106 1.06 -12.86 -0.28
C ALA A 106 2.56 -13.16 -0.48
N LEU A 107 3.08 -12.91 -1.69
CA LEU A 107 4.49 -13.06 -2.03
C LEU A 107 5.28 -11.74 -1.88
N GLY A 108 4.73 -10.74 -1.20
CA GLY A 108 5.33 -9.41 -1.04
C GLY A 108 5.36 -8.59 -2.34
N ALA A 109 4.80 -9.11 -3.44
CA ALA A 109 4.78 -8.44 -4.72
C ALA A 109 3.84 -7.23 -4.73
N PHE A 110 4.24 -6.15 -5.38
CA PHE A 110 3.39 -4.98 -5.60
C PHE A 110 3.45 -4.49 -7.05
N ARG A 111 2.43 -3.72 -7.42
CA ARG A 111 2.38 -2.93 -8.64
C ARG A 111 1.82 -1.55 -8.30
N LEU A 112 2.65 -0.52 -8.36
CA LEU A 112 2.28 0.85 -8.03
C LEU A 112 2.15 1.67 -9.32
N ALA A 113 1.06 2.44 -9.46
CA ALA A 113 0.95 3.41 -10.54
C ALA A 113 1.70 4.69 -10.21
N LEU A 114 2.38 5.26 -11.21
CA LEU A 114 3.02 6.57 -11.16
C LEU A 114 2.36 7.47 -12.20
N ARG A 115 1.13 7.91 -11.90
CA ARG A 115 0.34 8.74 -12.83
C ARG A 115 0.89 10.15 -12.95
N TRP A 116 1.42 10.66 -11.86
CA TRP A 116 1.94 12.01 -11.73
C TRP A 116 3.43 12.07 -11.98
N ASP A 117 3.92 13.26 -12.29
CA ASP A 117 5.34 13.50 -12.50
C ASP A 117 6.13 13.30 -11.21
N GLY A 118 7.32 12.75 -11.37
CA GLY A 118 8.31 12.62 -10.29
C GLY A 118 9.10 13.91 -10.09
N GLU A 119 10.09 13.87 -9.20
CA GLU A 119 11.05 14.95 -9.06
C GLU A 119 11.94 15.00 -10.31
N ALA A 120 12.04 16.17 -10.94
CA ALA A 120 12.87 16.36 -12.12
C ALA A 120 14.35 16.15 -11.77
N GLY A 121 15.00 15.22 -12.45
CA GLY A 121 16.44 14.98 -12.37
C GLY A 121 17.18 15.47 -13.61
N ASP A 122 18.45 15.07 -13.73
CA ASP A 122 19.26 15.40 -14.92
C ASP A 122 18.69 14.75 -16.19
N GLY A 123 18.67 15.51 -17.28
CA GLY A 123 18.12 15.07 -18.56
C GLY A 123 16.59 14.92 -18.52
N ASN A 124 16.06 13.89 -19.19
CA ASN A 124 14.63 13.56 -19.20
C ASN A 124 14.31 12.49 -18.13
N THR A 125 14.88 12.65 -16.93
CA THR A 125 14.76 11.68 -15.83
C THR A 125 13.81 12.19 -14.76
N GLU A 126 12.96 11.31 -14.25
CA GLU A 126 12.09 11.56 -13.10
C GLU A 126 12.47 10.60 -11.97
N THR A 127 12.60 11.13 -10.75
CA THR A 127 12.89 10.35 -9.55
C THR A 127 11.63 10.23 -8.68
N PHE A 128 11.36 9.01 -8.22
CA PHE A 128 10.26 8.68 -7.33
C PHE A 128 10.78 7.99 -6.09
N ARG A 129 10.49 8.53 -4.91
CA ARG A 129 10.74 7.84 -3.65
C ARG A 129 9.53 6.96 -3.32
N LEU A 130 9.76 5.65 -3.28
CA LEU A 130 8.80 4.68 -2.79
C LEU A 130 9.09 4.38 -1.33
N GLU A 131 8.05 4.35 -0.52
CA GLU A 131 8.10 3.95 0.89
C GLU A 131 7.20 2.73 1.08
N ALA A 132 7.71 1.72 1.80
CA ALA A 132 6.93 0.56 2.22
C ALA A 132 6.81 0.54 3.74
N THR A 133 5.60 0.40 4.24
CA THR A 133 5.29 0.30 5.68
C THR A 133 4.66 -1.05 5.98
N GLU A 134 5.24 -1.79 6.92
CA GLU A 134 4.64 -3.01 7.46
C GLU A 134 3.77 -2.67 8.68
N ARG A 135 4.32 -1.91 9.63
CA ARG A 135 3.66 -1.45 10.86
C ARG A 135 4.41 -0.25 11.42
N PRO A 136 3.91 0.46 12.45
CA PRO A 136 4.64 1.59 13.03
C PRO A 136 6.04 1.15 13.48
N GLY A 137 7.06 1.93 13.10
CA GLY A 137 8.46 1.62 13.37
C GLY A 137 9.12 0.62 12.40
N ARG A 138 8.37 0.01 11.47
CA ARG A 138 8.91 -0.90 10.45
C ARG A 138 8.62 -0.47 9.04
N THR A 139 9.64 0.08 8.40
CA THR A 139 9.52 0.58 7.03
C THR A 139 10.77 0.29 6.20
N GLY A 140 10.66 0.57 4.91
CA GLY A 140 11.76 0.56 3.96
C GLY A 140 11.50 1.60 2.88
N SER A 141 12.55 2.02 2.16
CA SER A 141 12.37 2.92 1.03
C SER A 141 13.33 2.61 -0.11
N LEU A 142 12.95 3.02 -1.31
CA LEU A 142 13.72 2.86 -2.53
C LEU A 142 13.46 4.07 -3.43
N GLU A 143 14.52 4.56 -4.08
CA GLU A 143 14.37 5.51 -5.19
C GLU A 143 14.28 4.76 -6.52
N VAL A 144 13.34 5.20 -7.35
CA VAL A 144 13.14 4.70 -8.71
C VAL A 144 13.31 5.86 -9.68
N ARG A 145 14.16 5.69 -10.68
CA ARG A 145 14.46 6.69 -11.71
C ARG A 145 13.90 6.23 -13.04
N LEU A 146 13.00 6.99 -13.63
CA LEU A 146 12.47 6.70 -14.96
C LEU A 146 13.08 7.64 -16.00
N PRO A 147 13.40 7.16 -17.21
CA PRO A 147 13.20 5.78 -17.70
C PRO A 147 14.31 4.80 -17.32
N ALA A 148 15.37 5.23 -16.62
CA ALA A 148 16.58 4.44 -16.38
C ALA A 148 16.32 3.06 -15.74
N ASP A 149 15.35 2.97 -14.82
CA ASP A 149 15.02 1.76 -14.10
C ASP A 149 13.79 1.03 -14.70
N ALA A 150 13.29 1.47 -15.85
CA ALA A 150 12.12 0.85 -16.49
C ALA A 150 12.35 -0.65 -16.76
N GLY A 151 11.39 -1.49 -16.35
CA GLY A 151 11.49 -2.95 -16.50
C GLY A 151 12.38 -3.65 -15.48
N THR A 152 13.00 -2.91 -14.55
CA THR A 152 13.79 -3.49 -13.46
C THR A 152 12.86 -4.08 -12.39
N ARG A 153 13.27 -5.21 -11.80
CA ARG A 153 12.61 -5.74 -10.60
C ARG A 153 13.10 -4.98 -9.38
N HIS A 154 12.22 -4.19 -8.77
CA HIS A 154 12.55 -3.43 -7.58
C HIS A 154 12.38 -4.26 -6.30
N VAL A 155 13.24 -4.01 -5.32
CA VAL A 155 13.19 -4.64 -3.99
C VAL A 155 13.22 -3.54 -2.93
N ILE A 156 12.20 -3.50 -2.08
CA ILE A 156 12.19 -2.65 -0.89
C ILE A 156 12.43 -3.54 0.32
N GLU A 157 13.45 -3.21 1.11
CA GLU A 157 13.81 -3.94 2.32
C GLU A 157 13.26 -3.23 3.55
N ILE A 158 12.33 -3.87 4.25
CA ILE A 158 11.78 -3.36 5.51
C ILE A 158 12.67 -3.78 6.68
N ARG A 159 12.90 -2.83 7.59
CA ARG A 159 13.65 -2.99 8.83
C ARG A 159 12.99 -2.18 9.96
N GLU A 160 13.36 -2.47 11.20
CA GLU A 160 13.07 -1.55 12.31
C GLU A 160 13.82 -0.23 12.08
N GLN A 161 13.17 0.89 12.35
CA GLN A 161 13.78 2.23 12.31
C GLN A 161 14.47 2.61 13.64
#